data_AF-A0A8J3L8J1-F1
#
_entry.id   AF-A0A8J3L8J1-F1
#
_cell.length_a   1.000
_cell.length_b   1.000
_cell.length_c   1.000
_cell.angle_alpha   90.00
_cell.angle_beta   90.00
_cell.angle_gamma   90.00
#
_symmetry.space_group_name_H-M   'P 1'
#
loop_
_entity.id
_entity.type
_entity.pdbx_description
1 polymer ?
#
loop_
_entity_poly.entity_id
_entity_poly.type
_entity_poly.pdbx_seq_one_letter_code
_entity_poly.pdbx_strand_id
1 'polypeptide(L)'
;MNPRAITSGRPARVKRDVSAGHPDWCEGGHHCTANTMPDGEHQSRPETWRTDLGRIVGTRLRNRHGHDRMELRVVLDLADDEDLAQAQARHLMAVTYTVVRRVFGAELRE
;
A
#
# COMPACT_ATOMS: atom_id res chain seq x y z
N MET A 1 13.93 52.67 -0.19
CA MET A 1 14.95 52.03 0.65
C MET A 1 14.27 50.99 1.51
N ASN A 2 14.65 49.72 1.37
CA ASN A 2 14.31 48.66 2.32
C ASN A 2 15.47 47.64 2.33
N PRO A 3 16.00 47.23 3.48
CA PRO A 3 17.27 46.54 3.60
C PRO A 3 17.17 45.04 3.25
N ARG A 4 18.22 44.53 2.58
CA ARG A 4 18.44 43.11 2.34
C ARG A 4 18.63 42.38 3.68
N ALA A 5 17.74 41.46 4.01
CA ALA A 5 18.02 40.43 5.00
C ALA A 5 19.02 39.45 4.40
N ILE A 6 20.25 39.45 4.90
CA ILE A 6 21.24 38.41 4.66
C ILE A 6 20.85 37.25 5.58
N THR A 7 20.07 36.29 5.07
CA THR A 7 19.91 35.01 5.76
C THR A 7 21.11 34.14 5.40
N SER A 8 21.83 33.69 6.42
CA SER A 8 22.92 32.72 6.28
C SER A 8 22.36 31.44 5.67
N GLY A 9 22.46 31.31 4.34
CA GLY A 9 22.09 30.10 3.63
C GLY A 9 23.02 28.98 4.07
N ARG A 10 22.58 28.16 5.02
CA ARG A 10 23.07 26.78 5.13
C ARG A 10 22.82 26.18 3.74
N PRO A 11 23.85 25.66 3.04
CA PRO A 11 23.64 25.13 1.70
C PRO A 11 22.49 24.13 1.80
N ALA A 12 21.45 24.35 0.98
CA ALA A 12 20.35 23.41 0.87
C ALA A 12 20.99 22.04 0.69
N ARG A 13 20.77 21.13 1.63
CA ARG A 13 21.17 19.73 1.46
C ARG A 13 20.58 19.34 0.13
N VAL A 14 21.43 19.15 -0.87
CA VAL A 14 21.03 18.56 -2.14
C VAL A 14 20.27 17.33 -1.73
N LYS A 15 18.94 17.31 -1.91
CA LYS A 15 18.17 16.07 -1.81
C LYS A 15 18.89 15.17 -2.79
N ARG A 16 19.66 14.21 -2.28
CA ARG A 16 20.16 13.11 -3.11
C ARG A 16 18.95 12.66 -3.89
N ASP A 17 19.08 12.60 -5.19
CA ASP A 17 18.00 12.21 -6.06
C ASP A 17 17.69 10.74 -5.75
N VAL A 18 16.79 10.49 -4.80
CA VAL A 18 16.33 9.15 -4.38
C VAL A 18 15.43 8.54 -5.46
N SER A 19 15.17 9.26 -6.55
CA SER A 19 14.35 8.83 -7.68
C SER A 19 15.07 7.86 -8.62
N ALA A 20 16.39 7.68 -8.50
CA ALA A 20 17.12 6.68 -9.25
C ALA A 20 16.82 5.27 -8.71
N GLY A 21 15.61 4.77 -8.98
CA GLY A 21 15.18 3.41 -8.67
C GLY A 21 13.80 3.28 -8.01
N HIS A 22 13.12 4.36 -7.63
CA HIS A 22 11.77 4.29 -7.05
C HIS A 22 10.70 4.80 -8.02
N PRO A 23 9.58 4.07 -8.20
CA PRO A 23 8.39 4.62 -8.84
C PRO A 23 7.86 5.86 -8.11
N ASP A 24 7.18 6.74 -8.84
CA ASP A 24 6.57 7.99 -8.33
C ASP A 24 5.56 7.77 -7.20
N TRP A 25 4.83 6.66 -7.24
CA TRP A 25 3.86 6.26 -6.23
C TRP A 25 4.49 5.60 -4.99
N CYS A 26 5.79 5.29 -5.01
CA CYS A 26 6.45 4.61 -3.90
C CYS A 26 6.62 5.58 -2.72
N GLU A 27 6.14 5.20 -1.54
CA GLU A 27 6.27 6.01 -0.30
C GLU A 27 7.74 6.13 0.14
N GLY A 28 8.60 5.21 -0.32
CA GLY A 28 10.01 5.17 0.03
C GLY A 28 10.24 4.88 1.52
N GLY A 29 11.42 5.24 2.02
CA GLY A 29 11.77 5.11 3.44
C GLY A 29 11.63 3.68 3.97
N HIS A 30 11.14 3.55 5.20
CA HIS A 30 10.98 2.25 5.88
C HIS A 30 9.88 1.35 5.27
N HIS A 31 9.03 1.89 4.40
CA HIS A 31 8.00 1.11 3.70
C HIS A 31 8.54 0.45 2.43
N CYS A 32 9.65 0.94 1.87
CA CYS A 32 10.22 0.36 0.68
C CYS A 32 11.44 -0.50 1.03
N THR A 33 11.35 -1.80 0.73
CA THR A 33 12.46 -2.74 0.87
C THR A 33 13.15 -3.04 -0.45
N ALA A 34 12.62 -2.56 -1.58
CA ALA A 34 13.12 -2.82 -2.94
C ALA A 34 14.63 -2.67 -3.09
N ASN A 35 15.24 -1.65 -2.49
CA ASN A 35 16.67 -1.38 -2.64
C ASN A 35 17.53 -1.93 -1.49
N THR A 36 16.92 -2.58 -0.50
CA THR A 36 17.61 -3.04 0.73
C THR A 36 17.58 -4.55 0.92
N MET A 37 16.64 -5.27 0.29
CA MET A 37 16.45 -6.72 0.46
C MET A 37 16.41 -7.45 -0.89
N PRO A 38 16.98 -8.66 -1.03
CA PRO A 38 16.95 -9.43 -2.29
C PRO A 38 15.56 -9.63 -2.89
N ASP A 39 14.57 -9.82 -2.03
CA ASP A 39 13.14 -10.00 -2.30
C ASP A 39 12.31 -8.74 -1.99
N GLY A 40 12.98 -7.60 -1.85
CA GLY A 40 12.35 -6.35 -1.45
C GLY A 40 11.39 -5.80 -2.49
N GLU A 41 10.45 -4.98 -2.01
CA GLU A 41 9.38 -4.42 -2.84
C GLU A 41 9.26 -2.91 -2.66
N HIS A 42 8.81 -2.26 -3.73
CA HIS A 42 8.27 -0.91 -3.65
C HIS A 42 6.86 -1.00 -3.09
N GLN A 43 6.56 -0.13 -2.13
CA GLN A 43 5.27 -0.06 -1.48
C GLN A 43 4.71 1.36 -1.63
N SER A 44 3.43 1.46 -1.99
CA SER A 44 2.71 2.74 -1.92
C SER A 44 2.37 3.08 -0.48
N ARG A 45 1.94 4.30 -0.21
CA ARG A 45 1.24 4.59 1.04
C ARG A 45 0.02 3.68 1.15
N PRO A 46 -0.20 2.99 2.29
CA PRO A 46 -1.42 2.20 2.48
C PRO A 46 -2.64 3.12 2.51
N GLU A 47 -3.62 2.83 1.66
CA GLU A 47 -4.93 3.44 1.74
C GLU A 47 -5.76 2.68 2.77
N THR A 48 -6.28 3.39 3.78
CA THR A 48 -7.04 2.78 4.88
C THR A 48 -8.42 3.37 4.97
N TRP A 49 -9.45 2.54 4.85
CA TRP A 49 -10.84 2.90 5.03
C TRP A 49 -11.33 2.31 6.35
N ARG A 50 -11.81 3.18 7.25
CA ARG A 50 -12.48 2.76 8.48
C ARG A 50 -13.98 2.70 8.23
N THR A 51 -14.60 1.63 8.70
CA THR A 51 -16.05 1.42 8.63
C THR A 51 -16.58 1.21 10.05
N ASP A 52 -17.90 1.14 10.16
CA ASP A 52 -18.60 0.67 11.36
C ASP A 52 -18.29 -0.80 11.71
N LEU A 53 -17.78 -1.58 10.75
CA LEU A 53 -17.45 -3.00 10.92
C LEU A 53 -15.95 -3.27 11.13
N GLY A 54 -15.08 -2.26 11.00
CA GLY A 54 -13.63 -2.42 11.15
C GLY A 54 -12.82 -1.58 10.16
N ARG A 55 -11.82 -2.18 9.50
CA ARG A 55 -11.01 -1.47 8.49
C ARG A 55 -10.61 -2.33 7.32
N ILE A 56 -10.50 -1.68 6.16
CA ILE A 56 -9.98 -2.23 4.91
C ILE A 56 -8.72 -1.45 4.55
N VAL A 57 -7.66 -2.15 4.19
CA VAL A 57 -6.38 -1.57 3.82
C VAL A 57 -5.97 -2.08 2.44
N GLY A 58 -5.71 -1.15 1.53
CA GLY A 58 -5.20 -1.42 0.19
C GLY A 58 -3.77 -0.89 0.04
N THR A 59 -2.88 -1.71 -0.50
CA THR A 59 -1.49 -1.31 -0.74
C THR A 59 -1.04 -1.81 -2.11
N ARG A 60 -0.51 -0.92 -2.94
CA ARG A 60 0.18 -1.31 -4.17
C ARG A 60 1.61 -1.73 -3.84
N LEU A 61 2.00 -2.87 -4.38
CA LEU A 61 3.34 -3.42 -4.28
C LEU A 61 3.93 -3.60 -5.68
N ARG A 62 5.24 -3.42 -5.82
CA ARG A 62 5.99 -3.78 -7.03
C ARG A 62 7.30 -4.45 -6.64
N ASN A 63 7.54 -5.65 -7.17
CA ASN A 63 8.81 -6.34 -6.96
C ASN A 63 9.93 -5.74 -7.83
N ARG A 64 11.17 -6.18 -7.60
CA ARG A 64 12.36 -5.75 -8.38
C ARG A 64 12.27 -6.03 -9.88
N HIS A 65 11.46 -7.00 -10.29
CA HIS A 65 11.25 -7.35 -11.70
C HIS A 65 10.18 -6.48 -12.37
N GLY A 66 9.57 -5.54 -11.64
CA GLY A 66 8.57 -4.64 -12.18
C GLY A 66 7.14 -5.19 -12.16
N HIS A 67 6.89 -6.35 -11.55
CA HIS A 67 5.54 -6.88 -11.44
C HIS A 67 4.77 -6.17 -10.33
N ASP A 68 3.68 -5.49 -10.72
CA ASP A 68 2.74 -4.86 -9.81
C ASP A 68 1.77 -5.89 -9.22
N ARG A 69 1.45 -5.74 -7.94
CA ARG A 69 0.39 -6.48 -7.26
C ARG A 69 -0.33 -5.59 -6.25
N MET A 70 -1.55 -5.99 -5.91
CA MET A 70 -2.34 -5.35 -4.87
C MET A 70 -2.36 -6.25 -3.63
N GLU A 71 -1.94 -5.71 -2.49
CA GLU A 71 -2.23 -6.32 -1.18
C GLU A 71 -3.55 -5.73 -0.65
N LEU A 72 -4.50 -6.60 -0.30
CA LEU A 72 -5.73 -6.27 0.38
C LEU A 72 -5.73 -6.91 1.77
N ARG A 73 -5.86 -6.11 2.82
CA ARG A 73 -5.99 -6.57 4.20
C ARG A 73 -7.31 -6.08 4.78
N VAL A 74 -8.07 -7.01 5.35
CA VAL A 74 -9.37 -6.74 5.99
C VAL A 74 -9.24 -7.12 7.45
N VAL A 75 -9.62 -6.22 8.36
CA VAL A 75 -9.56 -6.42 9.81
C VAL A 75 -10.93 -6.08 10.38
N LEU A 76 -11.61 -7.07 10.93
CA LEU A 76 -12.98 -7.01 11.43
C LEU A 76 -13.04 -7.67 12.81
N ASP A 77 -14.02 -7.25 13.60
CA ASP A 77 -14.41 -7.98 14.81
C ASP A 77 -15.30 -9.17 14.43
N LEU A 78 -15.06 -10.31 15.05
CA LEU A 78 -15.84 -11.54 14.83
C LEU A 78 -16.94 -11.66 15.89
N ALA A 79 -17.95 -12.49 15.60
CA ALA A 79 -18.93 -12.88 16.61
C ALA A 79 -18.25 -13.58 17.81
N ASP A 80 -18.83 -13.43 19.00
CA ASP A 80 -18.35 -14.12 20.21
C ASP A 80 -18.54 -15.64 20.15
N ASP A 81 -19.54 -16.09 19.39
CA ASP A 81 -19.81 -17.50 19.13
C ASP A 81 -18.87 -18.02 18.03
N GLU A 82 -18.08 -19.06 18.35
CA GLU A 82 -17.04 -19.59 17.47
C GLU A 82 -17.61 -20.17 16.17
N ASP A 83 -18.75 -20.86 16.22
CA ASP A 83 -19.38 -21.45 15.04
C ASP A 83 -19.86 -20.36 14.08
N LEU A 84 -20.45 -19.30 14.62
CA LEU A 84 -20.85 -18.12 13.86
C LEU A 84 -19.62 -17.37 13.30
N ALA A 85 -18.56 -17.17 14.10
CA ALA A 85 -17.33 -16.53 13.66
C ALA A 85 -16.68 -17.27 12.47
N GLN A 86 -16.64 -18.60 12.53
CA GLN A 86 -16.15 -19.43 11.42
C GLN A 86 -17.06 -19.32 10.18
N ALA A 87 -18.38 -19.32 10.36
CA ALA A 87 -19.31 -19.14 9.27
C ALA A 87 -19.14 -17.77 8.58
N GLN A 88 -18.99 -16.69 9.37
CA GLN A 88 -18.69 -15.34 8.88
C GLN A 88 -17.38 -15.30 8.10
N ALA A 89 -16.29 -15.88 8.64
CA ALA A 89 -15.00 -15.91 7.98
C ALA A 89 -15.04 -16.65 6.63
N ARG A 90 -15.68 -17.83 6.58
CA ARG A 90 -15.86 -18.60 5.34
C ARG A 90 -16.68 -17.83 4.31
N HIS A 91 -17.78 -17.21 4.75
CA HIS A 91 -18.63 -16.42 3.86
C HIS A 91 -17.88 -15.20 3.31
N LEU A 92 -17.13 -14.48 4.16
CA LEU A 92 -16.31 -13.35 3.76
C LEU A 92 -15.27 -13.74 2.70
N MET A 93 -14.59 -14.87 2.87
CA MET A 93 -13.63 -15.37 1.87
C MET A 93 -14.32 -15.62 0.52
N ALA A 94 -15.50 -16.26 0.51
CA ALA A 94 -16.23 -16.57 -0.71
C ALA A 94 -16.74 -15.30 -1.44
N VAL A 95 -17.27 -14.33 -0.69
CA VAL A 95 -17.74 -13.05 -1.24
C VAL A 95 -16.56 -12.22 -1.75
N THR A 96 -15.46 -12.14 -0.98
CA THR A 96 -14.25 -11.42 -1.38
C THR A 96 -13.68 -12.00 -2.68
N TYR A 97 -13.60 -13.34 -2.80
CA TYR A 97 -13.18 -13.99 -4.04
C TYR A 97 -14.08 -13.60 -5.22
N THR A 98 -15.39 -13.55 -5.02
CA THR A 98 -16.34 -13.15 -6.07
C THR A 98 -16.13 -11.70 -6.51
N VAL A 99 -15.89 -10.79 -5.57
CA VAL A 99 -15.59 -9.37 -5.85
C VAL A 99 -14.25 -9.24 -6.57
N VAL A 100 -13.20 -9.87 -6.07
CA VAL A 100 -11.86 -9.87 -6.70
C VAL A 100 -11.95 -10.40 -8.12
N ARG A 101 -12.63 -11.52 -8.34
CA ARG A 101 -12.83 -12.09 -9.68
C ARG A 101 -13.63 -11.15 -10.58
N ARG A 102 -14.60 -10.41 -10.06
CA ARG A 102 -15.35 -9.42 -10.84
C ARG A 102 -14.48 -8.23 -11.27
N VAL A 103 -13.63 -7.73 -10.36
CA VAL A 103 -12.76 -6.57 -10.61
C VAL A 103 -11.58 -6.93 -11.51
N PHE A 104 -10.89 -8.03 -11.21
CA PHE A 104 -9.64 -8.42 -11.88
C PHE A 104 -9.81 -9.54 -12.92
N GLY A 105 -10.92 -10.26 -12.91
CA GLY A 105 -11.14 -11.40 -13.83
C GLY A 105 -11.77 -11.03 -15.16
N ALA A 106 -12.19 -9.78 -15.37
CA ALA A 106 -12.74 -9.30 -16.64
C ALA A 106 -11.67 -9.20 -17.75
N GLU A 107 -10.40 -9.01 -17.37
CA GLU A 107 -9.25 -8.86 -18.28
C GLU A 107 -8.64 -10.20 -18.74
N LEU A 108 -9.10 -11.35 -18.22
CA LEU A 108 -8.61 -12.69 -18.58
C LEU A 108 -9.36 -13.31 -19.78
N ARG A 109 -10.03 -12.49 -20.59
CA ARG A 109 -10.74 -12.90 -21.82
C ARG A 109 -10.18 -12.18 -23.04
N GLU A 110 -8.94 -12.51 -23.40
CA GLU A 110 -8.34 -12.33 -24.73
C GLU A 110 -7.68 -13.64 -25.14
#